data_AF-A0AAP0HBD6-F1
#
_entry.id   AF-A0AAP0HBD6-F1
#
_cell.length_a   1.000
_cell.length_b   1.000
_cell.length_c   1.000
_cell.angle_alpha   90.00
_cell.angle_beta   90.00
_cell.angle_gamma   90.00
#
_symmetry.space_group_name_H-M   'P 1'
#
loop_
_entity.id
_entity.type
_entity.pdbx_description
1 polymer ?
#
loop_
_entity_poly.entity_id
_entity_poly.type
_entity_poly.pdbx_seq_one_letter_code
_entity_poly.pdbx_strand_id
1 'polypeptide(L)'
;MATTTTNAQFSTSHLKSRFCLPQLTPAGRKSRALTVRCAVSPLEQRQSRRLVSISLVLFHCFSIPKDADAVAGSPFDKYVKRKKLEPLEVYVPAIILTEMQIKELGKTLEAEQPQYAACRSLLRAGPAASLRMNIRAVAQYANEVGNDQNASNDVDQCLRALEELDSLLLHASRNDPGASVKSMKSNVIIAVNALNSLLQTVPTEILQKGKAIADAYNTPEEDYPQGNLDPNLKQLESIL
;
A
#
# COMPACT_ATOMS: atom_id res chain seq x y z
N MET A 1 -72.67 12.31 14.12
CA MET A 1 -72.71 11.24 15.14
C MET A 1 -71.31 10.70 15.28
N ALA A 2 -70.71 10.89 16.46
CA ALA A 2 -69.29 10.73 16.71
C ALA A 2 -68.92 9.26 16.99
N THR A 3 -67.79 8.83 16.43
CA THR A 3 -67.12 7.57 16.70
C THR A 3 -66.16 7.72 17.89
N THR A 4 -66.17 6.73 18.76
CA THR A 4 -65.31 6.60 19.95
C THR A 4 -64.01 5.89 19.60
N THR A 5 -62.86 6.44 20.00
CA THR A 5 -61.60 5.68 20.08
C THR A 5 -60.82 6.03 21.34
N THR A 6 -60.56 4.96 22.08
CA THR A 6 -59.86 4.76 23.35
C THR A 6 -58.42 5.25 23.36
N ASN A 7 -58.03 5.97 24.42
CA ASN A 7 -56.64 6.22 24.80
C ASN A 7 -56.30 5.36 26.04
N ALA A 8 -55.23 4.58 25.97
CA ALA A 8 -54.63 3.90 27.11
C ALA A 8 -53.12 4.15 27.13
N GLN A 9 -52.64 4.52 28.31
CA GLN A 9 -51.29 4.94 28.67
C GLN A 9 -50.35 3.74 28.85
N PHE A 10 -49.04 3.93 28.60
CA PHE A 10 -47.96 3.20 29.27
C PHE A 10 -46.71 4.10 29.30
N SER A 11 -46.45 4.79 30.41
CA SER A 11 -45.66 4.37 31.59
C SER A 11 -44.15 4.44 31.35
N THR A 12 -43.57 5.52 31.90
CA THR A 12 -42.15 5.87 31.94
C THR A 12 -41.45 5.12 33.08
N SER A 13 -40.45 4.31 32.76
CA SER A 13 -39.60 3.67 33.77
C SER A 13 -38.33 4.50 34.01
N HIS A 14 -38.25 5.07 35.21
CA HIS A 14 -37.02 5.57 35.81
C HIS A 14 -36.23 4.40 36.39
N LEU A 15 -34.99 4.20 35.93
CA LEU A 15 -34.01 3.37 36.64
C LEU A 15 -32.73 4.18 36.87
N LYS A 16 -32.51 4.49 38.16
CA LYS A 16 -31.26 5.02 38.70
C LYS A 16 -30.22 3.90 38.69
N SER A 17 -29.02 4.17 38.17
CA SER A 17 -27.85 3.43 38.62
C SER A 17 -26.59 4.30 38.61
N ARG A 18 -25.79 4.04 39.64
CA ARG A 18 -24.70 4.82 40.21
C ARG A 18 -23.47 4.78 39.30
N PHE A 19 -22.89 5.94 39.02
CA PHE A 19 -21.43 6.03 38.85
C PHE A 19 -20.90 7.20 39.66
N CYS A 20 -19.98 6.85 40.55
CA CYS A 20 -19.31 7.72 41.49
C CYS A 20 -18.21 8.49 40.74
N LEU A 21 -18.28 9.82 40.76
CA LEU A 21 -17.19 10.71 40.34
C LEU A 21 -16.15 10.77 41.48
N PRO A 22 -14.84 10.59 41.22
CA PRO A 22 -13.84 11.09 42.14
C PRO A 22 -13.65 12.59 41.89
N GLN A 23 -14.12 13.41 42.84
CA GLN A 23 -13.55 14.74 43.05
C GLN A 23 -12.13 14.59 43.60
N LEU A 24 -11.15 15.22 42.97
CA LEU A 24 -9.82 15.42 43.54
C LEU A 24 -9.51 16.92 43.58
N THR A 25 -9.45 17.44 44.79
CA THR A 25 -8.98 18.77 45.14
C THR A 25 -7.45 18.87 45.00
N PRO A 26 -6.89 20.08 44.80
CA PRO A 26 -5.45 20.28 44.66
C PRO A 26 -4.82 20.58 46.03
N ALA A 27 -3.88 19.75 46.47
CA ALA A 27 -3.00 20.09 47.58
C ALA A 27 -1.62 19.42 47.46
N GLY A 28 -0.65 20.23 47.04
CA GLY A 28 0.69 20.32 47.67
C GLY A 28 1.72 19.20 47.48
N ARG A 29 2.85 19.60 46.86
CA ARG A 29 4.24 19.08 47.02
C ARG A 29 4.51 17.68 46.43
N LYS A 30 5.58 17.38 45.68
CA LYS A 30 6.87 18.05 45.36
C LYS A 30 7.37 17.49 44.01
N SER A 31 8.06 18.36 43.27
CA SER A 31 8.77 18.11 42.01
C SER A 31 9.79 16.97 42.08
N ARG A 32 9.83 16.13 41.04
CA ARG A 32 11.07 15.53 40.51
C ARG A 32 11.06 15.66 38.98
N ALA A 33 11.58 16.78 38.50
CA ALA A 33 11.96 16.95 37.11
C ALA A 33 13.23 16.13 36.82
N LEU A 34 13.12 15.12 35.97
CA LEU A 34 14.28 14.46 35.37
C LEU A 34 14.92 15.43 34.38
N THR A 35 15.96 16.09 34.84
CA THR A 35 16.75 17.05 34.07
C THR A 35 17.79 16.27 33.28
N VAL A 36 17.62 16.17 31.96
CA VAL A 36 18.69 15.73 31.05
C VAL A 36 19.60 16.94 30.85
N ARG A 37 20.79 16.87 31.44
CA ARG A 37 21.78 17.95 31.46
C ARG A 37 22.61 17.86 30.18
N CYS A 38 22.19 18.56 29.13
CA CYS A 38 23.05 18.83 27.99
C CYS A 38 24.17 19.79 28.44
N ALA A 39 25.42 19.35 28.38
CA ALA A 39 26.57 20.20 28.65
C ALA A 39 26.77 21.17 27.47
N VAL A 40 26.45 22.44 27.69
CA VAL A 40 26.89 23.56 26.86
C VAL A 40 28.33 23.89 27.26
N SER A 41 29.26 23.70 26.34
CA SER A 41 30.65 24.14 26.52
C SER A 41 30.72 25.67 26.34
N PRO A 42 31.30 26.43 27.28
CA PRO A 42 31.56 27.84 27.05
C PRO A 42 32.78 28.01 26.12
N LEU A 43 32.59 28.85 25.10
CA LEU A 43 33.61 29.50 24.31
C LEU A 43 34.36 30.49 25.21
N GLU A 44 35.59 30.17 25.60
CA GLU A 44 36.57 31.16 26.06
C GLU A 44 37.95 30.75 25.52
N GLN A 45 38.42 31.61 24.64
CA GLN A 45 39.50 31.44 23.70
C GLN A 45 40.83 31.73 24.41
N ARG A 46 41.59 30.68 24.74
CA ARG A 46 42.99 30.82 25.14
C ARG A 46 43.90 30.23 24.07
N GLN A 47 44.58 31.12 23.37
CA GLN A 47 45.58 30.83 22.35
C GLN A 47 46.68 29.93 22.90
N SER A 48 46.95 28.79 22.25
CA SER A 48 48.30 28.23 22.20
C SER A 48 48.46 27.26 21.03
N ARG A 49 49.07 27.79 19.96
CA ARG A 49 49.93 27.16 18.95
C ARG A 49 49.88 25.63 18.86
N ARG A 50 49.22 25.12 17.81
CA ARG A 50 49.74 24.14 16.83
C ARG A 50 48.69 23.92 15.74
N LEU A 51 48.84 24.67 14.65
CA LEU A 51 48.16 24.40 13.38
C LEU A 51 48.86 23.21 12.72
N VAL A 52 48.12 22.14 12.43
CA VAL A 52 48.46 21.24 11.32
C VAL A 52 47.19 21.07 10.50
N SER A 53 47.17 21.80 9.39
CA SER A 53 46.22 21.65 8.29
C SER A 53 46.39 20.26 7.68
N ILE A 54 45.36 19.42 7.78
CA ILE A 54 45.25 18.21 6.95
C ILE A 54 44.01 18.41 6.08
N SER A 55 44.12 19.34 5.13
CA SER A 55 43.10 19.52 4.10
C SER A 55 43.78 19.91 2.81
N LEU A 56 44.44 18.93 2.14
CA LEU A 56 44.71 19.01 0.70
C LEU A 56 45.27 17.71 0.07
N VAL A 57 44.69 16.51 0.31
CA VAL A 57 45.13 15.29 -0.45
C VAL A 57 43.99 14.35 -0.87
N LEU A 58 42.75 14.84 -0.98
CA LEU A 58 41.63 14.02 -1.49
C LEU A 58 40.97 14.56 -2.76
N PHE A 59 41.55 15.60 -3.38
CA PHE A 59 41.00 16.23 -4.59
C PHE A 59 41.86 16.04 -5.85
N HIS A 60 42.80 15.09 -5.87
CA HIS A 60 43.65 14.80 -7.03
C HIS A 60 43.37 13.45 -7.70
N CYS A 61 42.27 12.77 -7.36
CA CYS A 61 41.89 11.50 -8.01
C CYS A 61 40.75 11.63 -9.03
N PHE A 62 40.38 12.85 -9.44
CA PHE A 62 39.39 13.09 -10.52
C PHE A 62 40.04 13.60 -11.82
N SER A 63 41.23 13.09 -12.15
CA SER A 63 41.74 13.18 -13.52
C SER A 63 40.95 12.20 -14.38
N ILE A 64 39.88 12.69 -15.02
CA ILE A 64 39.15 12.00 -16.08
C ILE A 64 40.11 11.84 -17.26
N PRO A 65 40.49 10.62 -17.68
CA PRO A 65 40.97 10.41 -19.04
C PRO A 65 39.76 10.51 -19.97
N LYS A 66 39.73 11.56 -20.78
CA LYS A 66 39.04 11.52 -22.06
C LYS A 66 39.85 10.55 -22.90
N ASP A 67 39.38 9.32 -23.06
CA ASP A 67 39.56 8.51 -24.27
C ASP A 67 38.73 7.23 -24.18
N ALA A 68 37.83 7.10 -25.15
CA ALA A 68 37.40 5.90 -25.88
C ALA A 68 37.03 4.61 -25.12
N ASP A 69 35.74 4.28 -25.26
CA ASP A 69 35.29 2.95 -25.70
C ASP A 69 35.65 1.76 -24.80
N ALA A 70 35.02 1.70 -23.64
CA ALA A 70 34.81 0.45 -22.94
C ALA A 70 33.33 0.36 -22.58
N VAL A 71 32.68 -0.71 -23.05
CA VAL A 71 31.41 -1.22 -22.53
C VAL A 71 31.58 -1.42 -21.02
N ALA A 72 31.30 -0.37 -20.25
CA ALA A 72 31.49 -0.33 -18.83
C ALA A 72 30.35 -1.09 -18.16
N GLY A 73 30.47 -2.40 -18.09
CA GLY A 73 29.79 -3.17 -17.06
C GLY A 73 30.17 -2.61 -15.69
N SER A 74 29.18 -2.35 -14.84
CA SER A 74 29.39 -1.86 -13.47
C SER A 74 30.41 -2.74 -12.73
N PRO A 75 31.38 -2.19 -12.00
CA PRO A 75 32.38 -2.98 -11.25
C PRO A 75 31.77 -3.88 -10.16
N PHE A 76 30.48 -3.71 -9.85
CA PHE A 76 29.73 -4.56 -8.93
C PHE A 76 28.97 -5.71 -9.62
N ASP A 77 28.94 -5.75 -10.95
CA ASP A 77 28.18 -6.75 -11.72
C ASP A 77 28.71 -8.18 -11.47
N LYS A 78 29.98 -8.30 -11.08
CA LYS A 78 30.61 -9.58 -10.73
C LYS A 78 30.28 -10.09 -9.32
N TYR A 79 29.83 -9.20 -8.41
CA TYR A 79 29.60 -9.50 -7.00
C TYR A 79 28.13 -9.44 -6.58
N VAL A 80 27.31 -8.69 -7.31
CA VAL A 80 25.86 -8.73 -7.18
C VAL A 80 25.33 -9.81 -8.12
N LYS A 81 25.27 -11.06 -7.65
CA LYS A 81 24.43 -12.07 -8.31
C LYS A 81 23.01 -11.53 -8.31
N ARG A 82 22.58 -10.91 -9.42
CA ARG A 82 21.18 -10.52 -9.60
C ARG A 82 20.37 -11.79 -9.44
N LYS A 83 19.44 -11.80 -8.48
CA LYS A 83 18.43 -12.86 -8.44
C LYS A 83 17.73 -12.81 -9.79
N LYS A 84 17.81 -13.90 -10.55
CA LYS A 84 17.06 -14.02 -11.79
C LYS A 84 15.58 -13.88 -11.43
N LEU A 85 14.88 -13.00 -12.12
CA LEU A 85 13.43 -12.85 -11.96
C LEU A 85 12.75 -14.17 -12.27
N GLU A 86 11.62 -14.42 -11.59
CA GLU A 86 10.76 -15.54 -11.96
C GLU A 86 10.10 -15.26 -13.31
N PRO A 87 9.67 -16.29 -14.06
CA PRO A 87 9.02 -16.09 -15.35
C PRO A 87 7.85 -15.10 -15.27
N LEU A 88 7.65 -14.32 -16.33
CA LEU A 88 6.66 -13.25 -16.40
C LEU A 88 5.23 -13.76 -16.12
N GLU A 89 4.96 -15.03 -16.43
CA GLU A 89 3.72 -15.75 -16.15
C GLU A 89 3.33 -15.77 -14.67
N VAL A 90 4.28 -15.61 -13.76
CA VAL A 90 4.01 -15.58 -12.31
C VAL A 90 3.42 -14.24 -11.89
N TYR A 91 3.90 -13.15 -12.50
CA TYR A 91 3.54 -11.79 -12.07
C TYR A 91 2.26 -11.26 -12.73
N VAL A 92 2.05 -11.58 -14.01
CA VAL A 92 0.96 -11.03 -14.81
C VAL A 92 -0.44 -11.33 -14.24
N PRO A 93 -0.79 -12.57 -13.84
CA PRO A 93 -2.10 -12.86 -13.26
C PRO A 93 -2.38 -12.02 -12.01
N ALA A 94 -1.39 -11.86 -11.11
CA ALA A 94 -1.55 -11.10 -9.88
C ALA A 94 -1.79 -9.60 -10.15
N ILE A 95 -1.18 -9.05 -11.20
CA ILE A 95 -1.42 -7.66 -11.62
C ILE A 95 -2.84 -7.49 -12.17
N ILE A 96 -3.30 -8.41 -13.02
CA ILE A 96 -4.66 -8.39 -13.58
C ILE A 96 -5.70 -8.49 -12.45
N LEU A 97 -5.51 -9.41 -11.50
CA LEU A 97 -6.37 -9.54 -10.33
C LEU A 97 -6.41 -8.26 -9.49
N THR A 98 -5.27 -7.59 -9.34
CA THR A 98 -5.21 -6.31 -8.62
C THR A 98 -5.92 -5.19 -9.37
N GLU A 99 -5.80 -5.14 -10.70
CA GLU A 99 -6.53 -4.19 -11.54
C GLU A 99 -8.05 -4.36 -11.36
N MET A 100 -8.54 -5.60 -11.38
CA MET A 100 -9.95 -5.92 -11.09
C MET A 100 -10.35 -5.46 -9.69
N GLN A 101 -9.54 -5.75 -8.67
CA GLN A 101 -9.78 -5.33 -7.29
C GLN A 101 -9.88 -3.80 -7.14
N ILE A 102 -9.00 -3.05 -7.82
CA ILE A 102 -9.01 -1.57 -7.81
C ILE A 102 -10.23 -1.03 -8.57
N LYS A 103 -10.63 -1.66 -9.68
CA LYS A 103 -11.85 -1.31 -10.43
C LYS A 103 -13.11 -1.51 -9.57
N GLU A 104 -13.21 -2.64 -8.87
CA GLU A 104 -14.32 -2.91 -7.94
C GLU A 104 -14.34 -1.89 -6.80
N LEU A 105 -13.18 -1.54 -6.23
CA LEU A 105 -13.08 -0.46 -5.25
C LEU A 105 -13.64 0.85 -5.82
N GLY A 106 -13.29 1.20 -7.06
CA GLY A 106 -13.83 2.37 -7.76
C GLY A 106 -15.37 2.39 -7.80
N LYS A 107 -16.01 1.23 -8.00
CA LYS A 107 -17.47 1.08 -7.98
C LYS A 107 -18.04 1.27 -6.57
N THR A 108 -17.36 0.76 -5.53
CA THR A 108 -17.84 0.94 -4.14
C THR A 108 -17.82 2.41 -3.68
N LEU A 109 -16.99 3.26 -4.28
CA LEU A 109 -16.97 4.70 -4.04
C LEU A 109 -18.18 5.44 -4.62
N GLU A 110 -19.00 4.79 -5.45
CA GLU A 110 -20.21 5.38 -6.02
C GLU A 110 -21.46 5.20 -5.13
N ALA A 111 -21.35 4.39 -4.08
CA ALA A 111 -22.43 4.19 -3.12
C ALA A 111 -22.75 5.50 -2.37
N GLU A 112 -24.00 5.64 -1.91
CA GLU A 112 -24.44 6.80 -1.10
C GLU A 112 -23.60 6.96 0.18
N GLN A 113 -23.17 5.85 0.77
CA GLN A 113 -22.26 5.83 1.92
C GLN A 113 -21.11 4.83 1.68
N PRO A 114 -19.99 5.28 1.09
CA PRO A 114 -18.85 4.41 0.86
C PRO A 114 -18.21 3.96 2.17
N GLN A 115 -17.93 2.66 2.28
CA GLN A 115 -17.20 2.12 3.43
C GLN A 115 -15.69 2.32 3.26
N TYR A 116 -15.21 3.54 3.54
CA TYR A 116 -13.82 3.93 3.29
C TYR A 116 -12.78 3.03 3.97
N ALA A 117 -13.03 2.56 5.19
CA ALA A 117 -12.15 1.63 5.89
C ALA A 117 -12.04 0.26 5.20
N ALA A 118 -13.14 -0.23 4.63
CA ALA A 118 -13.15 -1.48 3.86
C ALA A 118 -12.38 -1.30 2.54
N CYS A 119 -12.60 -0.20 1.83
CA CYS A 119 -11.83 0.16 0.62
C CYS A 119 -10.32 0.19 0.91
N ARG A 120 -9.94 0.76 2.06
CA ARG A 120 -8.55 0.83 2.50
C ARG A 120 -7.94 -0.52 2.84
N SER A 121 -8.76 -1.45 3.32
CA SER A 121 -8.37 -2.82 3.61
C SER A 121 -8.14 -3.60 2.32
N LEU A 122 -8.97 -3.39 1.29
CA LEU A 122 -8.76 -3.97 -0.04
C LEU A 122 -7.39 -3.58 -0.61
N LEU A 123 -6.98 -2.31 -0.52
CA LEU A 123 -5.66 -1.88 -1.03
C LEU A 123 -4.45 -2.53 -0.32
N ARG A 124 -4.65 -3.17 0.85
CA ARG A 124 -3.59 -3.78 1.65
C ARG A 124 -3.61 -5.30 1.69
N ALA A 125 -4.63 -5.92 1.10
CA ALA A 125 -4.88 -7.35 1.20
C ALA A 125 -5.08 -7.99 -0.17
N GLY A 126 -5.00 -9.32 -0.21
CA GLY A 126 -5.19 -10.08 -1.45
C GLY A 126 -4.10 -9.76 -2.48
N PRO A 127 -4.45 -9.73 -3.78
CA PRO A 127 -3.52 -9.45 -4.87
C PRO A 127 -2.75 -8.13 -4.68
N ALA A 128 -3.43 -7.08 -4.21
CA ALA A 128 -2.86 -5.76 -3.99
C ALA A 128 -1.66 -5.74 -3.02
N ALA A 129 -1.60 -6.66 -2.05
CA ALA A 129 -0.52 -6.73 -1.08
C ALA A 129 0.85 -7.01 -1.74
N SER A 130 0.85 -7.73 -2.87
CA SER A 130 2.05 -8.06 -3.64
C SER A 130 2.28 -7.17 -4.86
N LEU A 131 1.37 -6.21 -5.12
CA LEU A 131 1.38 -5.44 -6.37
C LEU A 131 2.72 -4.78 -6.65
N ARG A 132 3.30 -4.09 -5.65
CA ARG A 132 4.56 -3.34 -5.81
C ARG A 132 5.71 -4.22 -6.29
N MET A 133 5.82 -5.45 -5.80
CA MET A 133 6.88 -6.36 -6.28
C MET A 133 6.58 -6.85 -7.70
N ASN A 134 5.32 -7.19 -7.99
CA ASN A 134 4.92 -7.73 -9.28
C ASN A 134 5.09 -6.71 -10.41
N ILE A 135 4.60 -5.48 -10.25
CA ILE A 135 4.71 -4.43 -11.28
C ILE A 135 6.17 -4.02 -11.53
N ARG A 136 7.01 -4.05 -10.49
CA ARG A 136 8.45 -3.77 -10.64
C ARG A 136 9.17 -4.88 -11.39
N ALA A 137 8.80 -6.14 -11.18
CA ALA A 137 9.34 -7.25 -11.94
C ALA A 137 8.96 -7.15 -13.42
N VAL A 138 7.70 -6.82 -13.73
CA VAL A 138 7.25 -6.60 -15.12
C VAL A 138 7.98 -5.43 -15.76
N ALA A 139 8.15 -4.30 -15.07
CA ALA A 139 8.92 -3.18 -15.59
C ALA A 139 10.39 -3.53 -15.84
N GLN A 140 11.00 -4.34 -14.97
CA GLN A 140 12.36 -4.85 -15.20
C GLN A 140 12.45 -5.71 -16.46
N TYR A 141 11.48 -6.59 -16.70
CA TYR A 141 11.39 -7.34 -17.95
C TYR A 141 11.24 -6.42 -19.17
N ALA A 142 10.38 -5.40 -19.09
CA ALA A 142 10.20 -4.44 -20.17
C ALA A 142 11.51 -3.69 -20.49
N ASN A 143 12.27 -3.31 -19.46
CA ASN A 143 13.57 -2.65 -19.61
C ASN A 143 14.61 -3.56 -20.27
N GLU A 144 14.64 -4.86 -19.94
CA GLU A 144 15.56 -5.84 -20.55
C GLU A 144 15.29 -6.04 -22.06
N VAL A 145 14.05 -5.84 -22.51
CA VAL A 145 13.62 -5.97 -23.92
C VAL A 145 13.72 -4.64 -24.68
N GLY A 146 14.11 -3.54 -24.02
CA GLY A 146 14.31 -2.23 -24.66
C GLY A 146 13.06 -1.33 -24.72
N ASN A 147 12.07 -1.57 -23.84
CA ASN A 147 10.87 -0.75 -23.69
C ASN A 147 10.89 0.02 -22.36
N ASP A 148 11.96 0.78 -22.15
CA ASP A 148 12.52 1.12 -20.83
C ASP A 148 11.88 2.33 -20.13
N GLN A 149 11.62 3.41 -20.85
CA GLN A 149 11.21 4.66 -20.21
C GLN A 149 9.74 4.67 -19.75
N ASN A 150 8.85 4.01 -20.50
CA ASN A 150 7.42 4.05 -20.22
C ASN A 150 7.04 3.12 -19.06
N ALA A 151 7.59 1.90 -19.02
CA ALA A 151 7.25 0.91 -17.99
C ALA A 151 7.59 1.39 -16.56
N SER A 152 8.76 2.03 -16.39
CA SER A 152 9.17 2.57 -15.10
C SER A 152 8.30 3.76 -14.66
N ASN A 153 7.94 4.63 -15.61
CA ASN A 153 7.03 5.75 -15.35
C ASN A 153 5.62 5.28 -14.97
N ASP A 154 5.10 4.24 -15.64
CA ASP A 154 3.81 3.63 -15.32
C ASP A 154 3.79 3.05 -13.90
N VAL A 155 4.87 2.38 -13.47
CA VAL A 155 5.02 1.90 -12.09
C VAL A 155 4.96 3.05 -11.08
N ASP A 156 5.71 4.11 -11.31
CA ASP A 156 5.77 5.26 -10.40
C ASP A 156 4.42 6.00 -10.34
N GLN A 157 3.75 6.15 -11.49
CA GLN A 157 2.43 6.75 -11.57
C GLN A 157 1.37 5.90 -10.84
N CYS A 158 1.41 4.58 -11.02
CA CYS A 158 0.52 3.64 -10.32
C CYS A 158 0.70 3.72 -8.80
N LEU A 159 1.93 3.57 -8.31
CA LEU A 159 2.21 3.57 -6.87
C LEU A 159 1.86 4.91 -6.22
N ARG A 160 2.19 6.03 -6.87
CA ARG A 160 1.84 7.37 -6.38
C ARG A 160 0.33 7.55 -6.27
N ALA A 161 -0.43 7.12 -7.28
CA ALA A 161 -1.88 7.22 -7.27
C ALA A 161 -2.51 6.35 -6.18
N LEU A 162 -1.97 5.15 -5.94
CA LEU A 162 -2.44 4.27 -4.86
C LEU A 162 -2.10 4.79 -3.46
N GLU A 163 -0.93 5.40 -3.28
CA GLU A 163 -0.54 6.06 -2.02
C GLU A 163 -1.45 7.28 -1.73
N GLU A 164 -1.75 8.09 -2.74
CA GLU A 164 -2.68 9.22 -2.61
C GLU A 164 -4.11 8.74 -2.33
N LEU A 165 -4.58 7.71 -3.04
CA LEU A 165 -5.88 7.09 -2.79
C LEU A 165 -5.97 6.57 -1.35
N ASP A 166 -4.94 5.88 -0.86
CA ASP A 166 -4.90 5.36 0.51
C ASP A 166 -4.98 6.47 1.56
N SER A 167 -4.28 7.59 1.32
CA SER A 167 -4.34 8.78 2.16
C SER A 167 -5.75 9.36 2.18
N LEU A 168 -6.35 9.59 1.01
CA LEU A 168 -7.72 10.10 0.89
C LEU A 168 -8.73 9.21 1.61
N LEU A 169 -8.62 7.88 1.46
CA LEU A 169 -9.49 6.91 2.14
C LEU A 169 -9.33 6.97 3.67
N LEU A 170 -8.11 7.19 4.19
CA LEU A 170 -7.89 7.40 5.63
C LEU A 170 -8.58 8.66 6.13
N HIS A 171 -8.38 9.78 5.43
CA HIS A 171 -8.95 11.07 5.79
C HIS A 171 -10.48 10.98 5.76
N ALA A 172 -11.06 10.41 4.71
CA ALA A 172 -12.50 10.20 4.59
C ALA A 172 -13.06 9.28 5.70
N SER A 173 -12.35 8.20 6.03
CA SER A 173 -12.73 7.32 7.16
C SER A 173 -12.75 8.04 8.51
N ARG A 174 -12.09 9.19 8.63
CA ARG A 174 -12.07 10.04 9.83
C ARG A 174 -13.02 11.23 9.74
N ASN A 175 -13.87 11.28 8.72
CA ASN A 175 -14.78 12.40 8.42
C ASN A 175 -14.06 13.74 8.20
N ASP A 176 -12.85 13.69 7.63
CA ASP A 176 -12.10 14.89 7.27
C ASP A 176 -12.70 15.54 6.01
N PRO A 177 -13.08 16.83 6.04
CA PRO A 177 -13.71 17.52 4.91
C PRO A 177 -12.77 17.69 3.69
N GLY A 178 -11.45 17.51 3.85
CA GLY A 178 -10.49 17.59 2.74
C GLY A 178 -10.54 16.38 1.79
N ALA A 179 -11.19 15.28 2.18
CA ALA A 179 -11.24 14.07 1.37
C ALA A 179 -12.40 14.10 0.38
N SER A 180 -12.09 14.23 -0.92
CA SER A 180 -13.09 14.22 -1.99
C SER A 180 -13.20 12.86 -2.67
N VAL A 181 -14.42 12.33 -2.77
CA VAL A 181 -14.72 11.12 -3.57
C VAL A 181 -14.28 11.31 -5.03
N LYS A 182 -14.39 12.53 -5.57
CA LYS A 182 -13.92 12.85 -6.92
C LYS A 182 -12.41 12.61 -7.06
N SER A 183 -11.61 13.07 -6.10
CA SER A 183 -10.16 12.84 -6.08
C SER A 183 -9.82 11.37 -5.92
N MET A 184 -10.57 10.61 -5.11
CA MET A 184 -10.39 9.16 -4.98
C MET A 184 -10.63 8.46 -6.32
N LYS A 185 -11.76 8.73 -6.98
CA LYS A 185 -12.07 8.17 -8.31
C LYS A 185 -11.02 8.52 -9.36
N SER A 186 -10.52 9.76 -9.34
CA SER A 186 -9.43 10.18 -10.22
C SER A 186 -8.17 9.34 -10.01
N ASN A 187 -7.78 9.09 -8.75
CA ASN A 187 -6.62 8.26 -8.45
C ASN A 187 -6.84 6.78 -8.82
N VAL A 188 -8.05 6.24 -8.66
CA VAL A 188 -8.42 4.90 -9.16
C VAL A 188 -8.19 4.81 -10.66
N ILE A 189 -8.70 5.78 -11.44
CA ILE A 189 -8.55 5.81 -12.90
C ILE A 189 -7.07 5.90 -13.29
N ILE A 190 -6.30 6.76 -12.63
CA ILE A 190 -4.87 6.91 -12.89
C ILE A 190 -4.13 5.59 -12.63
N ALA A 191 -4.39 4.93 -11.49
CA ALA A 191 -3.76 3.66 -11.15
C ALA A 191 -4.12 2.55 -12.15
N VAL A 192 -5.40 2.42 -12.51
CA VAL A 192 -5.87 1.42 -13.50
C VAL A 192 -5.27 1.66 -14.88
N ASN A 193 -5.20 2.92 -15.33
CA ASN A 193 -4.61 3.25 -16.62
C ASN A 193 -3.11 2.93 -16.65
N ALA A 194 -2.38 3.26 -15.58
CA ALA A 194 -0.97 2.94 -15.46
C ALA A 194 -0.71 1.42 -15.45
N LEU A 195 -1.55 0.62 -14.77
CA LEU A 195 -1.46 -0.83 -14.83
C LEU A 195 -1.72 -1.37 -16.25
N ASN A 196 -2.71 -0.82 -16.95
CA ASN A 196 -3.01 -1.21 -18.33
C ASN A 196 -1.87 -0.88 -19.29
N SER A 197 -1.27 0.31 -19.19
CA SER A 197 -0.10 0.69 -19.96
C SER A 197 1.09 -0.25 -19.70
N LEU A 198 1.34 -0.59 -18.43
CA LEU A 198 2.39 -1.53 -18.07
C LEU A 198 2.11 -2.94 -18.63
N LEU A 199 0.86 -3.42 -18.58
CA LEU A 199 0.51 -4.74 -19.14
C LEU A 199 0.65 -4.80 -20.67
N GLN A 200 0.63 -3.67 -21.38
CA GLN A 200 0.89 -3.63 -22.82
C GLN A 200 2.37 -3.90 -23.16
N THR A 201 3.29 -3.80 -22.20
CA THR A 201 4.71 -4.16 -22.43
C THR A 201 4.95 -5.66 -22.38
N VAL A 202 3.96 -6.44 -21.93
CA VAL A 202 4.03 -7.90 -21.82
C VAL A 202 3.73 -8.55 -23.18
N PRO A 203 4.46 -9.59 -23.60
CA PRO A 203 4.11 -10.36 -24.81
C PRO A 203 2.67 -10.87 -24.79
N THR A 204 1.99 -10.77 -25.93
CA THR A 204 0.56 -11.05 -26.06
C THR A 204 0.18 -12.45 -25.57
N GLU A 205 1.01 -13.45 -25.82
CA GLU A 205 0.80 -14.84 -25.43
C GLU A 205 0.77 -14.99 -23.91
N ILE A 206 1.70 -14.32 -23.21
CA ILE A 206 1.80 -14.32 -21.76
C ILE A 206 0.64 -13.52 -21.16
N LEU A 207 0.29 -12.39 -21.77
CA LEU A 207 -0.85 -11.58 -21.34
C LEU A 207 -2.17 -12.35 -21.45
N GLN A 208 -2.42 -13.05 -22.56
CA GLN A 208 -3.61 -13.89 -22.76
C GLN A 208 -3.67 -15.04 -21.75
N LYS A 209 -2.56 -15.73 -21.53
CA LYS A 209 -2.46 -16.78 -20.50
C LYS A 209 -2.74 -16.21 -19.10
N GLY A 210 -2.19 -15.05 -18.79
CA GLY A 210 -2.41 -14.37 -17.52
C GLY A 210 -3.86 -13.98 -17.30
N LYS A 211 -4.56 -13.51 -18.35
CA LYS A 211 -6.00 -13.24 -18.32
C LYS A 211 -6.80 -14.51 -18.04
N ALA A 212 -6.53 -15.61 -18.76
CA ALA A 212 -7.21 -16.87 -18.52
C ALA A 212 -7.05 -17.39 -17.07
N ILE A 213 -5.85 -17.23 -16.50
CA ILE A 213 -5.61 -17.58 -15.08
C ILE A 213 -6.40 -16.66 -14.15
N ALA A 214 -6.36 -15.34 -14.37
CA ALA A 214 -7.08 -14.39 -13.54
C ALA A 214 -8.61 -14.56 -13.63
N ASP A 215 -9.14 -14.89 -14.82
CA ASP A 215 -10.55 -15.17 -15.04
C ASP A 215 -10.99 -16.44 -14.29
N ALA A 216 -10.15 -17.49 -14.29
CA ALA A 216 -10.41 -18.70 -13.51
C ALA A 216 -10.51 -18.43 -12.00
N TYR A 217 -9.74 -17.49 -11.46
CA TYR A 217 -9.85 -17.07 -10.05
C TYR A 217 -11.14 -16.33 -9.71
N ASN A 218 -11.79 -15.69 -10.70
CA ASN A 218 -13.01 -14.90 -10.49
C ASN A 218 -14.28 -15.62 -10.94
N THR A 219 -14.14 -16.77 -11.61
CA THR A 219 -15.29 -17.59 -11.97
C THR A 219 -15.88 -18.10 -10.65
N PRO A 220 -17.13 -17.73 -10.28
CA PRO A 220 -17.77 -18.35 -9.13
C PRO A 220 -17.75 -19.85 -9.39
N GLU A 221 -17.35 -20.65 -8.39
CA GLU A 221 -17.56 -22.09 -8.49
C GLU A 221 -19.06 -22.30 -8.66
N GLU A 222 -19.51 -22.42 -9.91
CA GLU A 222 -20.83 -22.95 -10.22
C GLU A 222 -20.89 -24.26 -9.47
N ASP A 223 -21.92 -24.41 -8.63
CA ASP A 223 -22.24 -25.60 -7.85
C ASP A 223 -21.68 -26.84 -8.54
N TYR A 224 -20.47 -27.27 -8.12
CA TYR A 224 -20.02 -28.60 -8.47
C TYR A 224 -21.15 -29.49 -7.99
N PRO A 225 -21.82 -30.27 -8.86
CA PRO A 225 -22.85 -31.17 -8.39
C PRO A 225 -22.18 -31.99 -7.29
N GLN A 226 -22.73 -31.86 -6.08
CA GLN A 226 -22.25 -32.44 -4.84
C GLN A 226 -22.34 -33.96 -5.00
N GLY A 227 -21.37 -34.53 -5.72
CA GLY A 227 -21.62 -35.70 -6.54
C GLY A 227 -20.34 -36.29 -7.13
N ASN A 228 -19.21 -36.13 -6.45
CA ASN A 228 -18.09 -37.08 -6.43
C ASN A 228 -16.99 -36.55 -5.50
N LEU A 229 -17.31 -36.41 -4.21
CA LEU A 229 -16.24 -36.37 -3.21
C LEU A 229 -15.61 -37.77 -3.15
N ASP A 230 -14.30 -37.83 -3.37
CA ASP A 230 -13.48 -39.03 -3.19
C ASP A 230 -13.85 -39.70 -1.85
N PRO A 231 -14.11 -41.02 -1.81
CA PRO A 231 -14.45 -41.73 -0.58
C PRO A 231 -13.46 -41.50 0.57
N ASN A 232 -12.18 -41.20 0.27
CA ASN A 232 -11.18 -40.84 1.29
C ASN A 232 -11.48 -39.50 1.99
N LEU A 233 -12.00 -38.49 1.27
CA LEU A 233 -12.33 -37.20 1.86
C LEU A 233 -13.55 -37.28 2.77
N LYS A 234 -14.54 -38.12 2.41
CA LYS A 234 -15.69 -38.39 3.27
C LYS A 234 -15.30 -39.09 4.58
N GLN A 235 -14.28 -39.97 4.52
CA GLN A 235 -13.77 -40.63 5.71
C GLN A 235 -13.08 -39.64 6.66
N LEU A 236 -12.39 -38.63 6.13
CA LEU A 236 -11.76 -37.58 6.93
C LEU A 236 -12.77 -36.64 7.60
N GLU A 237 -13.86 -36.30 6.91
CA GLU A 237 -14.96 -35.51 7.50
C GLU A 237 -15.66 -36.26 8.65
N SER A 238 -15.76 -37.59 8.57
CA SER A 238 -16.36 -38.43 9.63
C SER A 238 -15.50 -38.59 10.90
N ILE A 239 -14.24 -38.13 10.87
CA ILE A 239 -13.28 -38.25 11.98
C ILE A 239 -13.18 -36.94 12.79
N LEU A 240 -13.69 -35.82 12.26
CA LEU A 240 -13.80 -34.52 12.95
C LEU A 240 -15.11 -34.40 13.72
#